data_AF-A0A3M1IHY5-F1
#
_entry.id   AF-A0A3M1IHY5-F1
#
_cell.length_a   1.000
_cell.length_b   1.000
_cell.length_c   1.000
_cell.angle_alpha   90.00
_cell.angle_beta   90.00
_cell.angle_gamma   90.00
#
_symmetry.space_group_name_H-M   'P 1'
#
loop_
_entity.id
_entity.type
_entity.pdbx_description
1 polymer ?
#
loop_
_entity_poly.entity_id
_entity_poly.type
_entity_poly.pdbx_seq_one_letter_code
_entity_poly.pdbx_strand_id
1 'polypeptide(L)'
;IPNMGNIITGLGRALKASVFVILALFFLNILLSLITCQLYGKIAPEHFGNPLSSSYAIFQLFTVEGWNEIASVTAEKLDHPGLVGLTRFYFVIVVLLGGIFGMSLANAVFVDEMTMDNNDKLEHKIDQLQHQIKELKQLIEDR
;
A
#
# COMPACT_ATOMS: atom_id res chain seq x y z
N ILE A 1 -7.14 31.16 1.11
CA ILE A 1 -6.16 30.15 0.64
C ILE A 1 -6.59 29.70 -0.77
N PRO A 2 -6.03 30.24 -1.86
CA PRO A 2 -6.63 30.13 -3.20
C PRO A 2 -6.50 28.78 -3.92
N ASN A 3 -5.83 27.77 -3.34
CA ASN A 3 -5.54 26.49 -4.01
C ASN A 3 -6.19 25.25 -3.38
N MET A 4 -7.09 25.40 -2.40
CA MET A 4 -7.72 24.25 -1.75
C MET A 4 -8.54 23.38 -2.71
N GLY A 5 -9.23 23.98 -3.68
CA GLY A 5 -10.05 23.25 -4.65
C GLY A 5 -9.24 22.22 -5.44
N ASN A 6 -8.07 22.64 -5.95
CA ASN A 6 -7.18 21.78 -6.74
C ASN A 6 -6.53 20.66 -5.91
N ILE A 7 -6.26 20.91 -4.62
CA ILE A 7 -5.70 19.90 -3.71
C ILE A 7 -6.75 18.81 -3.42
N ILE A 8 -8.01 19.20 -3.20
CA ILE A 8 -9.11 18.25 -2.90
C ILE A 8 -9.44 17.40 -4.13
N THR A 9 -9.48 17.98 -5.33
CA THR A 9 -9.67 17.21 -6.58
C THR A 9 -8.46 16.34 -6.94
N GLY A 10 -7.25 16.76 -6.58
CA GLY A 10 -6.08 15.88 -6.57
C GLY A 10 -6.33 14.68 -5.66
N LEU A 11 -6.49 14.91 -4.36
CA LEU A 11 -6.67 13.87 -3.35
C LEU A 11 -7.77 12.85 -3.69
N GLY A 12 -8.93 13.31 -4.15
CA GLY A 12 -10.03 12.41 -4.53
C GLY A 12 -9.67 11.44 -5.67
N ARG A 13 -8.83 11.87 -6.62
CA ARG A 13 -8.34 11.01 -7.70
C ARG A 13 -7.30 10.00 -7.23
N ALA A 14 -6.31 10.42 -6.43
CA ALA A 14 -5.33 9.47 -5.87
C ALA A 14 -5.98 8.41 -4.99
N LEU A 15 -6.99 8.81 -4.20
CA LEU A 15 -7.77 7.85 -3.44
C LEU A 15 -8.44 6.85 -4.38
N LYS A 16 -9.12 7.32 -5.45
CA LYS A 16 -9.78 6.45 -6.43
C LYS A 16 -8.82 5.47 -7.11
N ALA A 17 -7.61 5.90 -7.47
CA ALA A 17 -6.61 5.01 -8.09
C ALA A 17 -6.04 4.00 -7.07
N SER A 18 -5.81 4.44 -5.84
CA SER A 18 -5.29 3.59 -4.76
C SER A 18 -6.32 2.57 -4.25
N VAL A 19 -7.61 2.74 -4.55
CA VAL A 19 -8.68 1.80 -4.14
C VAL A 19 -8.35 0.37 -4.50
N PHE A 20 -7.81 0.10 -5.70
CA PHE A 20 -7.48 -1.26 -6.10
C PHE A 20 -6.42 -1.90 -5.19
N VAL A 21 -5.34 -1.15 -4.88
CA VAL A 21 -4.27 -1.64 -4.00
C VAL A 21 -4.77 -1.81 -2.57
N ILE A 22 -5.54 -0.85 -2.06
CA ILE A 22 -6.13 -0.93 -0.71
C ILE A 22 -7.05 -2.14 -0.59
N LEU A 23 -7.89 -2.40 -1.60
CA LEU A 23 -8.74 -3.59 -1.65
C LEU A 23 -7.92 -4.88 -1.71
N ALA A 24 -6.82 -4.91 -2.46
CA ALA A 24 -5.91 -6.06 -2.50
C ALA A 24 -5.25 -6.32 -1.14
N LEU A 25 -4.79 -5.27 -0.44
CA LEU A 25 -4.24 -5.37 0.91
C LEU A 25 -5.30 -5.79 1.93
N PHE A 26 -6.52 -5.28 1.81
CA PHE A 26 -7.64 -5.70 2.65
C PHE A 26 -7.97 -7.18 2.44
N PHE A 27 -8.02 -7.64 1.18
CA PHE A 27 -8.23 -9.05 0.86
C PHE A 27 -7.11 -9.94 1.40
N LEU A 28 -5.84 -9.51 1.22
CA LEU A 28 -4.67 -10.19 1.79
C LEU A 28 -4.74 -10.25 3.32
N ASN A 29 -5.19 -9.18 3.97
CA ASN A 29 -5.40 -9.15 5.41
C ASN A 29 -6.42 -10.21 5.86
N ILE A 30 -7.58 -10.31 5.19
CA ILE A 30 -8.58 -11.32 5.52
C ILE A 30 -8.05 -12.73 5.27
N LEU A 31 -7.33 -12.95 4.17
CA LEU A 31 -6.73 -14.24 3.86
C LEU A 31 -5.72 -14.67 4.94
N LEU A 32 -4.77 -13.80 5.28
CA LEU A 32 -3.78 -14.06 6.32
C LEU A 32 -4.40 -14.15 7.71
N SER A 33 -5.48 -13.41 7.97
CA SER A 33 -6.24 -13.50 9.21
C SER A 33 -6.79 -14.91 9.42
N LEU A 34 -7.47 -15.47 8.42
CA LEU A 34 -8.02 -16.82 8.51
C LEU A 34 -6.93 -17.88 8.68
N ILE A 35 -5.83 -17.75 7.94
CA ILE A 35 -4.68 -18.66 8.05
C ILE A 35 -4.07 -18.58 9.46
N THR A 36 -3.77 -17.38 9.94
CA THR A 36 -3.14 -17.17 11.26
C THR A 36 -4.07 -17.58 12.40
N CYS A 37 -5.37 -17.32 12.28
CA CYS A 37 -6.39 -17.78 13.23
C CYS A 37 -6.39 -19.31 13.34
N GLN A 38 -6.34 -20.00 12.20
CA GLN A 38 -6.29 -21.46 12.18
C GLN A 38 -4.98 -22.03 12.75
N LEU A 39 -3.84 -21.37 12.49
CA LEU A 39 -2.53 -21.82 12.94
C LEU A 39 -2.28 -21.53 14.44
N TYR A 40 -2.62 -20.32 14.88
CA TYR A 40 -2.21 -19.78 16.18
C TYR A 40 -3.37 -19.42 17.11
N GLY A 41 -4.63 -19.57 16.70
CA GLY A 41 -5.79 -19.17 17.51
C GLY A 41 -5.94 -19.93 18.83
N LYS A 42 -5.38 -21.13 18.95
CA LYS A 42 -5.29 -21.87 20.23
C LYS A 42 -4.07 -21.52 21.07
N ILE A 43 -3.04 -20.95 20.44
CA ILE A 43 -1.74 -20.66 21.05
C ILE A 43 -1.76 -19.24 21.62
N ALA A 44 -2.10 -18.25 20.80
CA ALA A 44 -2.21 -16.85 21.17
C ALA A 44 -3.65 -16.34 20.92
N PRO A 45 -4.65 -16.83 21.69
CA PRO A 45 -6.05 -16.47 21.49
C PRO A 45 -6.33 -14.97 21.67
N GLU A 46 -5.50 -14.26 22.44
CA GLU A 46 -5.58 -12.82 22.63
C GLU A 46 -5.44 -12.03 21.32
N HIS A 47 -4.64 -12.54 20.37
CA HIS A 47 -4.47 -11.95 19.04
C HIS A 47 -5.28 -12.71 17.99
N PHE A 48 -5.22 -14.05 18.02
CA PHE A 48 -5.69 -14.89 16.92
C PHE A 48 -6.92 -15.75 17.23
N GLY A 49 -7.61 -15.51 18.35
CA GLY A 49 -8.70 -16.38 18.82
C GLY A 49 -9.93 -16.43 17.92
N ASN A 50 -10.17 -15.40 17.10
CA ASN A 50 -11.20 -15.41 16.08
C ASN A 50 -10.75 -14.63 14.81
N PRO A 51 -11.45 -14.77 13.67
CA PRO A 51 -11.05 -14.10 12.43
C PRO A 51 -11.03 -12.57 12.50
N LEU A 52 -11.85 -11.96 13.36
CA LEU A 52 -11.89 -10.50 13.48
C LEU A 52 -10.70 -9.98 14.29
N SER A 53 -10.41 -10.60 15.44
CA SER A 53 -9.22 -10.27 16.24
C SER A 53 -7.94 -10.54 15.45
N SER A 54 -7.91 -11.65 14.69
CA SER A 54 -6.79 -11.99 13.82
C SER A 54 -6.60 -10.94 12.73
N SER A 55 -7.68 -10.46 12.11
CA SER A 55 -7.63 -9.42 11.07
C SER A 55 -7.06 -8.11 11.63
N TYR A 56 -7.44 -7.73 12.85
CA TYR A 56 -6.87 -6.59 13.56
C TYR A 56 -5.36 -6.78 13.81
N ALA A 57 -4.94 -7.95 14.32
CA ALA A 57 -3.53 -8.25 14.53
C ALA A 57 -2.73 -8.24 13.21
N ILE A 58 -3.24 -8.84 12.13
CA ILE A 58 -2.60 -8.79 10.81
C ILE A 58 -2.52 -7.36 10.29
N PHE A 59 -3.53 -6.53 10.52
CA PHE A 59 -3.51 -5.13 10.13
C PHE A 59 -2.42 -4.37 10.87
N GLN A 60 -2.27 -4.60 12.18
CA GLN A 60 -1.19 -4.07 13.01
C GLN A 60 0.20 -4.54 12.52
N LEU A 61 0.32 -5.80 12.08
CA LEU A 61 1.56 -6.29 11.44
C LEU A 61 1.87 -5.56 10.12
N PHE A 62 0.85 -5.20 9.33
CA PHE A 62 1.03 -4.44 8.10
C PHE A 62 1.47 -2.99 8.40
N THR A 63 1.09 -2.41 9.53
CA THR A 63 1.62 -1.10 9.95
C THR A 63 3.02 -1.19 10.55
N VAL A 64 3.59 -2.40 10.66
CA VAL A 64 4.89 -2.68 11.28
C VAL A 64 4.90 -2.27 12.77
N GLU A 65 3.73 -2.17 13.38
CA GLU A 65 3.57 -1.76 14.77
C GLU A 65 3.54 -2.99 15.68
N GLY A 66 4.39 -3.03 16.71
CA GLY A 66 4.38 -4.12 17.72
C GLY A 66 4.58 -5.53 17.15
N TRP A 67 5.06 -5.67 15.91
CA TRP A 67 5.09 -6.97 15.22
C TRP A 67 6.03 -7.98 15.87
N ASN A 68 7.14 -7.50 16.42
CA ASN A 68 8.13 -8.32 17.11
C ASN A 68 7.57 -8.87 18.43
N GLU A 69 6.74 -8.11 19.12
CA GLU A 69 6.07 -8.51 20.36
C GLU A 69 5.03 -9.60 20.08
N ILE A 70 4.14 -9.38 19.11
CA ILE A 70 3.15 -10.38 18.68
C ILE A 70 3.85 -11.69 18.29
N ALA A 71 4.94 -11.61 17.52
CA ALA A 71 5.71 -12.78 17.11
C ALA A 71 6.40 -13.47 18.30
N SER A 72 6.93 -12.71 19.26
CA SER A 72 7.63 -13.24 20.44
C SER A 72 6.66 -13.92 21.40
N VAL A 73 5.57 -13.26 21.76
CA VAL A 73 4.51 -13.81 22.64
C VAL A 73 3.92 -15.08 22.03
N THR A 74 3.67 -15.08 20.72
CA THR A 74 3.15 -16.28 20.04
C THR A 74 4.18 -17.41 20.08
N ALA A 75 5.46 -17.11 19.83
CA ALA A 75 6.51 -18.11 19.77
C ALA A 75 6.88 -18.69 21.15
N GLU A 76 6.87 -17.88 22.22
CA GLU A 76 7.18 -18.31 23.59
C GLU A 76 6.17 -19.31 24.16
N LYS A 77 4.96 -19.35 23.59
CA LYS A 77 3.92 -20.33 23.96
C LYS A 77 4.09 -21.68 23.25
N LEU A 78 5.11 -21.86 22.42
CA LEU A 78 5.43 -23.15 21.78
C LEU A 78 6.58 -23.85 22.51
N ASP A 79 6.38 -25.13 22.85
CA ASP A 79 7.38 -25.95 23.55
C ASP A 79 8.49 -26.51 22.63
N HIS A 80 8.35 -26.39 21.30
CA HIS A 80 9.26 -26.99 20.33
C HIS A 80 10.18 -25.96 19.66
N PRO A 81 11.52 -26.01 19.88
CA PRO A 81 12.46 -25.02 19.34
C PRO A 81 12.40 -24.83 17.82
N GLY A 82 12.14 -25.89 17.05
CA GLY A 82 11.98 -25.79 15.59
C GLY A 82 10.74 -25.01 15.17
N LEU A 83 9.63 -25.16 15.88
CA LEU A 83 8.38 -24.44 15.60
C LEU A 83 8.46 -22.97 16.04
N VAL A 84 9.23 -22.66 17.09
CA VAL A 84 9.53 -21.29 17.53
C VAL A 84 10.21 -20.51 16.39
N GLY A 85 11.25 -21.09 15.78
CA GLY A 85 11.96 -20.50 14.66
C GLY A 85 11.07 -20.27 13.43
N LEU A 86 10.28 -21.29 13.06
CA LEU A 86 9.32 -21.19 11.95
C LEU A 86 8.24 -20.14 12.18
N THR A 87 7.73 -20.02 13.41
CA THR A 87 6.72 -19.03 13.78
C THR A 87 7.25 -17.60 13.67
N ARG A 88 8.46 -17.34 14.17
CA ARG A 88 9.11 -16.03 14.01
C ARG A 88 9.34 -15.72 12.53
N PHE A 89 9.81 -16.69 11.76
CA PHE A 89 10.03 -16.53 10.33
C PHE A 89 8.72 -16.24 9.58
N TYR A 90 7.63 -16.92 9.93
CA TYR A 90 6.29 -16.65 9.40
C TYR A 90 5.88 -15.18 9.59
N PHE A 91 5.99 -14.65 10.81
CA PHE A 91 5.63 -13.26 11.07
C PHE A 91 6.54 -12.25 10.35
N VAL A 92 7.83 -12.55 10.20
CA VAL A 92 8.74 -11.73 9.38
C VAL A 92 8.26 -11.67 7.93
N ILE A 93 7.84 -12.80 7.35
CA ILE A 93 7.28 -12.83 5.99
C ILE A 93 5.97 -12.02 5.89
N VAL A 94 5.09 -12.12 6.88
CA VAL A 94 3.84 -11.33 6.92
C VAL A 94 4.15 -9.82 6.94
N VAL A 95 5.09 -9.39 7.78
CA VAL A 95 5.52 -7.98 7.86
C VAL A 95 6.19 -7.51 6.58
N LEU A 96 7.03 -8.33 5.95
CA LEU A 96 7.66 -7.99 4.68
C LEU A 96 6.63 -7.83 3.57
N LEU A 97 5.71 -8.80 3.42
CA LEU A 97 4.73 -8.80 2.35
C LEU A 97 3.68 -7.70 2.50
N GLY A 98 3.02 -7.63 3.66
CA GLY A 98 1.92 -6.68 3.86
C GLY A 98 2.40 -5.30 4.29
N GLY A 99 3.39 -5.25 5.18
CA GLY A 99 3.90 -3.99 5.69
C GLY A 99 4.88 -3.33 4.74
N ILE A 100 6.09 -3.86 4.62
CA ILE A 100 7.14 -3.20 3.84
C ILE A 100 6.74 -3.11 2.36
N PHE A 101 6.43 -4.23 1.71
CA PHE A 101 6.10 -4.22 0.27
C PHE A 101 4.69 -3.71 0.01
N GLY A 102 3.70 -4.17 0.78
CA GLY A 102 2.30 -3.77 0.61
C GLY A 102 2.07 -2.27 0.78
N MET A 103 2.56 -1.68 1.87
CA MET A 103 2.45 -0.23 2.09
C MET A 103 3.28 0.56 1.07
N SER A 104 4.47 0.08 0.70
CA SER A 104 5.29 0.73 -0.33
C SER A 104 4.59 0.76 -1.68
N LEU A 105 3.91 -0.34 -2.07
CA LEU A 105 3.13 -0.41 -3.30
C LEU A 105 1.93 0.54 -3.25
N ALA A 106 1.20 0.59 -2.14
CA ALA A 106 0.09 1.53 -1.97
C ALA A 106 0.57 2.99 -2.09
N ASN A 107 1.69 3.32 -1.47
CA ASN A 107 2.30 4.64 -1.58
C ASN A 107 2.78 4.94 -3.01
N ALA A 108 3.41 3.97 -3.69
CA ALA A 108 3.88 4.13 -5.05
C ALA A 108 2.71 4.46 -6.01
N VAL A 109 1.62 3.70 -5.94
CA VAL A 109 0.42 3.95 -6.76
C VAL A 109 -0.24 5.28 -6.42
N PHE A 110 -0.30 5.64 -5.13
CA PHE A 110 -0.82 6.93 -4.70
C PHE A 110 0.00 8.10 -5.29
N VAL A 111 1.32 8.00 -5.24
CA VAL A 111 2.23 9.02 -5.78
C VAL A 111 2.16 9.07 -7.30
N ASP A 112 2.16 7.93 -7.98
CA ASP A 112 2.09 7.84 -9.44
C ASP A 112 0.85 8.56 -9.97
N GLU A 113 -0.33 8.29 -9.39
CA GLU A 113 -1.58 8.96 -9.75
C GLU A 113 -1.54 10.47 -9.49
N MET A 114 -0.92 10.92 -8.39
CA MET A 114 -0.73 12.35 -8.11
C MET A 114 0.19 13.02 -9.12
N THR A 115 1.21 12.31 -9.63
CA THR A 115 2.14 12.86 -10.62
C THR A 115 1.59 12.83 -12.05
N MET A 116 0.73 11.87 -12.39
CA MET A 116 0.13 11.75 -13.72
C MET A 116 -0.70 12.99 -14.10
N ASP A 117 -1.43 13.60 -13.15
CA ASP A 117 -2.20 14.84 -13.40
C ASP A 117 -1.33 16.06 -13.77
N ASN A 118 -0.09 16.11 -13.30
CA ASN A 118 0.82 17.19 -13.71
C ASN A 118 1.36 16.96 -15.13
N ASN A 119 1.48 15.71 -15.56
CA ASN A 119 2.02 15.36 -16.87
C ASN A 119 1.03 15.68 -18.00
N ASP A 120 -0.26 15.37 -17.86
CA ASP A 120 -1.27 15.64 -18.90
C ASP A 120 -1.35 17.14 -19.26
N LYS A 121 -1.31 18.01 -18.25
CA LYS A 121 -1.33 19.46 -18.44
C LYS A 121 -0.03 19.97 -19.07
N LEU A 122 1.09 19.30 -18.79
CA LEU A 122 2.38 19.65 -19.35
C LEU A 122 2.48 19.21 -20.81
N GLU A 123 1.99 18.01 -21.14
CA GLU A 123 1.91 17.47 -22.49
C GLU A 123 1.09 18.38 -23.40
N HIS A 124 -0.10 18.81 -22.97
CA HIS A 124 -0.91 19.78 -23.71
C HIS A 124 -0.19 21.11 -23.98
N LYS A 125 0.61 21.61 -23.02
CA LYS A 125 1.40 22.84 -23.21
C LYS A 125 2.54 22.62 -24.20
N ILE A 126 3.18 21.45 -24.18
CA ILE A 126 4.22 21.07 -25.13
C ILE A 126 3.64 21.00 -26.55
N ASP A 127 2.47 20.39 -26.73
CA ASP A 127 1.78 20.31 -28.02
C ASP A 127 1.45 21.70 -28.57
N GLN A 128 0.95 22.59 -27.71
CA GLN A 128 0.68 23.99 -28.10
C GLN A 128 1.95 24.73 -28.52
N LEU A 129 3.05 24.57 -27.76
CA LEU A 129 4.33 25.19 -28.12
C LEU A 129 4.88 24.64 -29.44
N GLN A 130 4.78 23.33 -29.68
CA GLN A 130 5.19 22.73 -30.95
C GLN A 130 4.36 23.26 -32.12
N HIS A 131 3.05 23.44 -31.92
CA HIS A 131 2.18 24.02 -32.94
C HIS A 131 2.60 25.46 -33.28
N GLN A 132 2.84 26.29 -32.27
CA GLN A 132 3.30 27.68 -32.44
C GLN A 132 4.67 27.76 -33.14
N ILE A 133 5.62 26.88 -32.78
CA ILE A 133 6.93 26.80 -33.45
C ILE A 133 6.76 26.46 -34.93
N LYS A 134 5.84 25.53 -35.25
CA LYS A 134 5.56 25.13 -36.64
C LYS A 134 4.97 26.28 -37.45
N GLU A 135 3.99 27.01 -36.90
CA GLU A 135 3.41 28.20 -37.55
C GLU A 135 4.48 29.28 -37.77
N LEU A 136 5.29 29.58 -36.75
CA LEU A 136 6.35 30.59 -36.87
C LEU A 136 7.38 30.22 -37.93
N LYS A 137 7.73 28.94 -38.05
CA LYS A 137 8.65 28.45 -39.08
C LYS A 137 8.08 28.63 -40.49
N GLN A 138 6.80 28.34 -40.70
CA GLN A 138 6.13 28.57 -41.99
C GLN A 138 6.12 30.05 -42.37
N LEU A 139 5.81 30.94 -41.42
CA LEU A 139 5.83 32.40 -41.66
C LEU A 139 7.21 32.95 -42.05
N ILE A 140 8.29 32.31 -41.62
CA ILE A 140 9.66 32.67 -42.00
C ILE A 140 10.03 32.13 -43.38
N GLU A 141 9.58 30.92 -43.74
CA GLU A 141 9.83 30.30 -45.05
C GLU A 141 9.03 30.96 -46.20
N ASP A 142 7.86 31.54 -45.90
CA ASP A 142 7.01 32.24 -46.88
C ASP A 142 7.43 33.70 -47.16
N ARG A 143 8.53 34.18 -46.56
CA ARG A 143 9.07 35.55 -46.71
C ARG A 143 10.35 35.59 -47.54
#